data_AF-A0AAN9AJ86-F1
#
_entry.id   AF-A0AAN9AJ86-F1
#
_cell.length_a   1.000
_cell.length_b   1.000
_cell.length_c   1.000
_cell.angle_alpha   90.00
_cell.angle_beta   90.00
_cell.angle_gamma   90.00
#
_symmetry.space_group_name_H-M   'P 1'
#
loop_
_entity.id
_entity.type
_entity.pdbx_description
1 polymer ?
#
loop_
_entity_poly.entity_id
_entity_poly.type
_entity_poly.pdbx_seq_one_letter_code
_entity_poly.pdbx_strand_id
1 'polypeptide(L)'
;MDTSLEAILEFSPYNSEDELKKRLRKLSSHKHYSGTTIVLFGLKRGRNGVLELDFESDPTDIRNPETHDASQETIQQQVKVLEYRQSLRRYCSILFKKPEMKIFIREKKVQGFLITGALMKRQTMMYKPKGKDKAAEIVFGYLPKKGAEVMEDDGMMFYHRNRLIKPYHKLGCQTKV
;
A
#
# COMPACT_ATOMS: atom_id res chain seq x y z
N MET A 1 -5.80 16.75 38.73
CA MET A 1 -6.06 16.76 37.28
C MET A 1 -5.71 15.38 36.74
N ASP A 2 -6.30 14.96 35.62
CA ASP A 2 -6.01 13.65 35.03
C ASP A 2 -4.59 13.65 34.45
N THR A 3 -3.68 12.90 35.07
CA THR A 3 -2.25 12.84 34.70
C THR A 3 -2.06 12.37 33.25
N SER A 4 -3.01 11.59 32.71
CA SER A 4 -2.94 11.12 31.33
C SER A 4 -3.25 12.24 30.35
N LEU A 5 -4.23 13.08 30.67
CA LEU A 5 -4.60 14.22 29.84
C LEU A 5 -3.47 15.26 29.82
N GLU A 6 -2.89 15.58 30.98
CA GLU A 6 -1.73 16.50 31.07
C GLU A 6 -0.58 16.05 30.17
N ALA A 7 -0.19 14.77 30.24
CA ALA A 7 0.86 14.22 29.39
C ALA A 7 0.51 14.30 27.89
N ILE A 8 -0.75 14.08 27.51
CA ILE A 8 -1.19 14.23 26.12
C ILE A 8 -1.06 15.69 25.67
N LEU A 9 -1.48 16.64 26.50
CA LEU A 9 -1.45 18.07 26.16
C LEU A 9 -0.02 18.63 26.09
N GLU A 10 0.92 18.04 26.82
CA GLU A 10 2.32 18.45 26.83
C GLU A 10 3.15 17.83 25.70
N PHE A 11 2.97 16.53 25.42
CA PHE A 11 3.88 15.77 24.54
C PHE A 11 3.28 15.35 23.19
N SER A 12 1.97 15.55 22.98
CA SER A 12 1.32 15.21 21.72
C SER A 12 1.19 16.43 20.78
N PRO A 13 0.75 16.24 19.52
CA PRO A 13 0.46 17.35 18.60
C PRO A 13 -0.76 18.21 18.99
N TYR A 14 -1.44 17.90 20.10
CA TYR A 14 -2.64 18.58 20.55
C TYR A 14 -2.36 19.27 21.87
N ASN A 15 -2.34 20.61 21.85
CA ASN A 15 -1.95 21.40 23.02
C ASN A 15 -3.16 21.85 23.86
N SER A 16 -4.38 21.45 23.46
CA SER A 16 -5.61 21.74 24.21
C SER A 16 -6.62 20.60 24.15
N GLU A 17 -7.41 20.48 25.22
CA GLU A 17 -8.50 19.50 25.30
C GLU A 17 -9.57 19.74 24.22
N ASP A 18 -9.80 21.01 23.85
CA ASP A 18 -10.76 21.39 22.82
C ASP A 18 -10.35 20.90 21.42
N GLU A 19 -9.06 20.96 21.08
CA GLU A 19 -8.54 20.39 19.83
C GLU A 19 -8.70 18.87 19.78
N LEU A 20 -8.40 18.19 20.89
CA LEU A 20 -8.56 16.74 21.01
C LEU A 20 -10.03 16.34 20.85
N LYS A 21 -10.94 17.00 21.57
CA LYS A 21 -12.39 16.81 21.45
C LYS A 21 -12.89 17.13 20.04
N LYS A 22 -12.36 18.16 19.38
CA LYS A 22 -12.71 18.51 17.99
C LYS A 22 -12.31 17.37 17.04
N ARG A 23 -11.17 16.72 17.25
CA ARG A 23 -10.75 15.56 16.44
C ARG A 23 -11.65 14.35 16.66
N LEU A 24 -12.00 14.05 17.91
CA LEU A 24 -12.92 12.96 18.25
C LEU A 24 -14.33 13.19 17.65
N ARG A 25 -14.85 14.41 17.71
CA ARG A 25 -16.14 14.78 17.12
C ARG A 25 -16.22 14.56 15.60
N LYS A 26 -15.09 14.72 14.88
CA LYS A 26 -15.02 14.44 13.43
C LYS A 26 -15.22 12.95 13.11
N LEU A 27 -14.99 12.03 14.05
CA LEU A 27 -15.28 10.61 13.86
C LEU A 27 -16.78 10.31 13.99
N SER A 28 -17.44 10.97 14.95
CA SER A 28 -18.86 10.75 15.25
C SER A 28 -19.84 11.34 14.21
N SER A 29 -19.37 12.16 13.27
CA SER A 29 -20.23 12.76 12.24
C SER A 29 -20.61 11.82 11.10
N HIS A 30 -20.06 10.60 11.07
CA HIS A 30 -20.42 9.59 10.08
C HIS A 30 -21.54 8.67 10.60
N LYS A 31 -22.36 8.12 9.68
CA LYS A 31 -23.53 7.24 9.98
C LYS A 31 -23.24 5.99 10.84
N HIS A 32 -21.99 5.76 11.22
CA HIS A 32 -21.55 4.66 12.07
C HIS A 32 -21.04 5.22 13.39
N TYR A 33 -21.58 4.74 14.52
CA TYR A 33 -21.31 5.23 15.87
C TYR A 33 -19.89 4.91 16.41
N SER A 34 -18.98 4.37 15.59
CA SER A 34 -17.64 3.99 16.02
C SER A 34 -16.59 4.15 14.91
N GLY A 35 -15.34 4.38 15.32
CA GLY A 35 -14.20 4.52 14.43
C GLY A 35 -12.89 4.73 15.19
N THR A 36 -11.79 4.76 14.46
CA THR A 36 -10.44 4.95 15.01
C THR A 36 -9.68 5.95 14.16
N THR A 37 -9.00 6.89 14.80
CA THR A 37 -7.99 7.75 14.15
C THR A 37 -6.64 7.46 14.76
N ILE A 38 -5.66 7.19 13.90
CA ILE A 38 -4.25 7.09 14.30
C ILE A 38 -3.54 8.31 13.73
N VAL A 39 -2.76 8.99 14.57
CA VAL A 39 -1.94 10.15 14.18
C VAL A 39 -0.50 9.82 14.49
N LEU A 40 0.31 9.75 13.44
CA LEU A 40 1.74 9.59 13.53
C LEU A 40 2.37 10.97 13.31
N PHE A 41 3.23 11.39 14.24
CA PHE A 41 3.95 12.66 14.21
C PHE A 41 5.42 12.42 14.56
N GLY A 42 6.27 13.43 14.37
CA GLY A 42 7.72 13.25 14.50
C GLY A 42 8.27 12.27 13.46
N LEU A 43 7.78 12.38 12.22
CA LEU A 43 8.12 11.47 11.13
C LEU A 43 9.63 11.39 10.90
N LYS A 44 10.10 10.20 10.55
CA LYS A 44 11.52 9.92 10.31
C LYS A 44 12.08 10.78 9.19
N ARG A 45 13.27 11.31 9.44
CA ARG A 45 14.06 12.07 8.48
C ARG A 45 15.36 11.32 8.16
N GLY A 46 15.80 11.43 6.91
CA GLY A 46 17.10 10.93 6.47
C GLY A 46 18.25 11.80 6.99
N ARG A 47 19.49 11.41 6.64
CA ARG A 47 20.72 12.12 7.04
C ARG A 47 20.78 13.59 6.57
N ASN A 48 20.10 13.90 5.48
CA ASN A 48 19.99 15.26 4.93
C ASN A 48 18.87 16.09 5.59
N GLY A 49 18.20 15.55 6.62
CA GLY A 49 17.09 16.22 7.30
C GLY A 49 15.77 16.19 6.52
N VAL A 50 15.72 15.56 5.33
CA VAL A 50 14.50 15.42 4.52
C VAL A 50 13.67 14.26 5.05
N LEU A 51 12.35 14.35 4.92
CA LEU A 51 11.44 13.28 5.32
C LEU A 51 11.67 12.02 4.48
N GLU A 52 11.54 10.85 5.10
CA GLU A 52 11.58 9.55 4.39
C GLU A 52 10.42 9.42 3.38
N LEU A 53 9.31 10.11 3.63
CA LEU A 53 8.14 10.13 2.76
C LEU A 53 8.04 11.49 2.07
N ASP A 54 7.79 11.45 0.76
CA ASP A 54 7.55 12.61 -0.09
C ASP A 54 6.05 12.91 -0.18
N PHE A 55 5.69 14.09 0.29
CA PHE A 55 4.34 14.64 0.26
C PHE A 55 4.20 15.81 -0.73
N GLU A 56 5.24 16.17 -1.47
CA GLU A 56 5.25 17.38 -2.30
C GLU A 56 5.21 17.05 -3.79
N SER A 57 5.87 15.97 -4.23
CA SER A 57 5.97 15.64 -5.66
C SER A 57 4.63 15.36 -6.35
N ASP A 58 3.68 14.78 -5.61
CA ASP A 58 2.34 14.45 -6.11
C ASP A 58 1.28 14.83 -5.07
N PRO A 59 0.42 15.82 -5.35
CA PRO A 59 -0.64 16.28 -4.43
C PRO A 59 -1.68 15.19 -4.10
N THR A 60 -1.65 14.07 -4.82
CA THR A 60 -2.60 12.97 -4.71
C THR A 60 -1.99 11.71 -4.11
N ASP A 61 -0.69 11.68 -3.86
CA ASP A 61 0.03 10.48 -3.42
C ASP A 61 0.96 10.78 -2.23
N ILE A 62 1.43 9.70 -1.62
CA ILE A 62 2.56 9.72 -0.69
C ILE A 62 3.61 8.84 -1.34
N ARG A 63 4.72 9.45 -1.76
CA ARG A 63 5.76 8.74 -2.50
C ARG A 63 6.93 8.41 -1.60
N ASN A 64 7.63 7.34 -1.95
CA ASN A 64 8.93 7.02 -1.41
C ASN A 64 9.97 7.54 -2.41
N PRO A 65 10.62 8.69 -2.15
CA PRO A 65 11.70 9.19 -2.98
C PRO A 65 12.81 8.14 -2.88
N GLU A 66 13.27 7.64 -4.02
CA GLU A 66 14.15 6.47 -4.01
C GLU A 66 15.40 6.69 -3.13
N THR A 67 15.48 5.89 -2.06
CA THR A 67 16.69 5.44 -1.37
C THR A 67 17.42 6.47 -0.50
N HIS A 68 17.14 6.45 0.81
CA HIS A 68 18.10 6.95 1.79
C HIS A 68 19.26 5.97 2.09
N ASP A 69 19.19 4.71 1.64
CA ASP A 69 20.18 3.65 1.98
C ASP A 69 20.48 2.61 0.88
N ALA A 70 20.09 2.80 -0.38
CA ALA A 70 20.68 1.98 -1.45
C ALA A 70 22.01 2.64 -1.86
N SER A 71 23.10 1.90 -1.74
CA SER A 71 24.40 2.28 -2.31
C SER A 71 24.19 2.71 -3.77
N GLN A 72 24.81 3.83 -4.16
CA GLN A 72 24.78 4.36 -5.53
C GLN A 72 25.22 3.31 -6.58
N GLU A 73 25.92 2.26 -6.17
CA GLU A 73 26.29 1.10 -6.99
C GLU A 73 25.07 0.27 -7.44
N THR A 74 23.98 0.21 -6.68
CA THR A 74 22.76 -0.50 -7.10
C THR A 74 21.93 0.30 -8.10
N ILE A 75 22.08 1.63 -8.09
CA ILE A 75 21.30 2.58 -8.89
C ILE A 75 21.82 2.64 -10.34
N GLN A 76 23.09 2.30 -10.58
CA GLN A 76 23.67 2.23 -11.93
C GLN A 76 23.24 1.00 -12.73
N GLN A 77 22.65 -0.01 -12.08
CA GLN A 77 21.95 -1.07 -12.79
C GLN A 77 20.51 -0.60 -13.01
N GLN A 78 20.15 -0.40 -14.28
CA GLN A 78 18.83 -0.01 -14.79
C GLN A 78 17.72 -1.02 -14.44
N VAL A 79 17.53 -1.31 -13.16
CA VAL A 79 16.37 -2.03 -12.66
C VAL A 79 15.26 -1.01 -12.64
N LYS A 80 14.42 -1.03 -13.68
CA LYS A 80 13.15 -0.30 -13.72
C LYS A 80 12.47 -0.45 -12.36
N VAL A 81 12.44 0.62 -11.56
CA VAL A 81 11.87 0.51 -10.23
C VAL A 81 10.36 0.45 -10.38
N LEU A 82 9.80 -0.63 -9.85
CA LEU A 82 8.40 -0.97 -10.01
C LEU A 82 7.56 0.10 -9.27
N GLU A 83 6.59 0.71 -9.95
CA GLU A 83 5.82 1.86 -9.42
C GLU A 83 5.18 1.57 -8.05
N TYR A 84 4.82 0.32 -7.74
CA TYR A 84 4.27 -0.03 -6.41
C TYR A 84 5.27 0.15 -5.26
N ARG A 85 6.57 0.23 -5.54
CA ARG A 85 7.62 0.47 -4.53
C ARG A 85 7.78 1.94 -4.19
N GLN A 86 7.43 2.81 -5.13
CA GLN A 86 7.53 4.26 -4.98
C GLN A 86 6.21 4.90 -4.57
N SER A 87 5.09 4.46 -5.15
CA SER A 87 3.77 5.04 -4.95
C SER A 87 2.95 4.26 -3.93
N LEU A 88 2.58 4.91 -2.81
CA LEU A 88 1.66 4.32 -1.84
C LEU A 88 0.28 4.07 -2.47
N ARG A 89 -0.19 4.99 -3.31
CA ARG A 89 -1.43 4.83 -4.09
C ARG A 89 -1.39 3.60 -4.97
N ARG A 90 -0.30 3.36 -5.70
CA ARG A 90 -0.14 2.16 -6.53
C ARG A 90 -0.10 0.91 -5.67
N TYR A 91 0.66 0.90 -4.58
CA TYR A 91 0.71 -0.22 -3.64
C TYR A 91 -0.67 -0.56 -3.08
N CYS A 92 -1.42 0.45 -2.61
CA CYS A 92 -2.76 0.28 -2.06
C CYS A 92 -3.77 -0.24 -3.09
N SER A 93 -3.59 0.07 -4.38
CA SER A 93 -4.47 -0.43 -5.45
C SER A 93 -4.44 -1.95 -5.59
N ILE A 94 -3.29 -2.60 -5.33
CA ILE A 94 -3.09 -4.05 -5.45
C ILE A 94 -3.06 -4.78 -4.10
N LEU A 95 -3.20 -4.04 -3.01
CA LEU A 95 -2.96 -4.52 -1.65
C LEU A 95 -3.90 -5.64 -1.21
N PHE A 96 -5.11 -5.64 -1.76
CA PHE A 96 -6.13 -6.63 -1.48
C PHE A 96 -6.52 -7.41 -2.73
N LYS A 97 -6.64 -8.75 -2.63
CA LYS A 97 -7.07 -9.60 -3.76
C LYS A 97 -8.47 -9.19 -4.22
N LYS A 98 -9.35 -8.91 -3.25
CA LYS A 98 -10.71 -8.40 -3.39
C LYS A 98 -10.80 -7.06 -2.64
N PRO A 99 -10.75 -5.92 -3.34
CA PRO A 99 -10.78 -4.61 -2.71
C PRO A 99 -12.22 -4.25 -2.29
N GLU A 100 -12.56 -4.52 -1.02
CA GLU A 100 -13.87 -4.17 -0.44
C GLU A 100 -13.82 -2.85 0.35
N MET A 101 -12.70 -2.58 1.02
CA MET A 101 -12.47 -1.33 1.75
C MET A 101 -12.15 -0.19 0.79
N LYS A 102 -12.82 0.96 0.96
CA LYS A 102 -12.49 2.19 0.25
C LYS A 102 -11.28 2.85 0.90
N ILE A 103 -10.21 3.03 0.14
CA ILE A 103 -9.00 3.72 0.59
C ILE A 103 -8.99 5.12 -0.03
N PHE A 104 -8.68 6.13 0.77
CA PHE A 104 -8.45 7.50 0.33
C PHE A 104 -7.03 7.90 0.75
N ILE A 105 -6.26 8.45 -0.18
CA ILE A 105 -4.94 9.02 0.08
C ILE A 105 -5.01 10.47 -0.38
N ARG A 106 -4.63 11.39 0.50
CA ARG A 106 -4.72 12.84 0.24
C ARG A 106 -6.09 13.24 -0.32
N GLU A 107 -7.13 12.78 0.36
CA GLU A 107 -8.54 13.05 0.02
C GLU A 107 -9.02 12.48 -1.33
N LYS A 108 -8.14 11.89 -2.15
CA LYS A 108 -8.51 11.25 -3.41
C LYS A 108 -8.64 9.74 -3.24
N LYS A 109 -9.79 9.19 -3.65
CA LYS A 109 -10.07 7.76 -3.64
C LYS A 109 -9.01 6.99 -4.42
N VAL A 110 -8.51 5.90 -3.86
CA VAL A 110 -7.64 4.94 -4.55
C VAL A 110 -8.54 3.97 -5.31
N GLN A 111 -8.31 3.81 -6.60
CA GLN A 111 -9.03 2.83 -7.40
C GLN A 111 -8.43 1.44 -7.13
N GLY A 112 -9.16 0.61 -6.40
CA GLY A 112 -8.77 -0.78 -6.15
C GLY A 112 -8.71 -1.56 -7.47
N PHE A 113 -7.66 -2.35 -7.63
CA PHE A 113 -7.39 -3.09 -8.85
C PHE A 113 -7.65 -4.59 -8.63
N LEU A 114 -8.74 -5.10 -9.21
CA LEU A 114 -9.06 -6.53 -9.17
C LEU A 114 -8.23 -7.28 -10.21
N ILE A 115 -7.04 -7.74 -9.82
CA ILE A 115 -6.06 -8.37 -10.72
C ILE A 115 -6.69 -9.51 -11.54
N THR A 116 -7.44 -10.41 -10.89
CA THR A 116 -8.06 -11.56 -11.58
C THR A 116 -9.14 -11.18 -12.59
N GLY A 117 -9.70 -9.97 -12.50
CA GLY A 117 -10.66 -9.42 -13.46
C GLY A 117 -10.00 -8.69 -14.62
N ALA A 118 -8.74 -8.28 -14.48
CA ALA A 118 -7.97 -7.60 -15.51
C ALA A 118 -7.20 -8.55 -16.46
N LEU A 119 -7.17 -9.85 -16.15
CA LEU A 119 -6.48 -10.86 -16.96
C LEU A 119 -7.29 -11.26 -18.20
N MET A 120 -6.64 -11.27 -19.36
CA MET A 120 -7.15 -11.85 -20.60
C MET A 120 -6.84 -13.35 -20.67
N LYS A 121 -7.68 -14.12 -21.38
CA LYS A 121 -7.54 -15.58 -21.56
C LYS A 121 -7.27 -16.32 -20.24
N ARG A 122 -8.07 -15.98 -19.23
CA ARG A 122 -7.93 -16.46 -17.86
C ARG A 122 -8.09 -17.98 -17.78
N GLN A 123 -7.17 -18.63 -17.07
CA GLN A 123 -7.26 -20.04 -16.68
C GLN A 123 -7.15 -20.16 -15.16
N THR A 124 -7.88 -21.11 -14.61
CA THR A 124 -7.88 -21.41 -13.17
C THR A 124 -7.43 -22.86 -12.97
N MET A 125 -6.55 -23.08 -12.00
CA MET A 125 -6.15 -24.41 -11.54
C MET A 125 -6.20 -24.49 -10.01
N MET A 126 -6.31 -25.70 -9.49
CA MET A 126 -6.27 -25.95 -8.05
C MET A 126 -4.97 -26.65 -7.69
N TYR A 127 -4.20 -26.06 -6.76
CA TYR A 127 -3.00 -26.66 -6.21
C TYR A 127 -3.27 -27.19 -4.81
N LYS A 128 -3.09 -28.49 -4.58
CA LYS A 128 -3.20 -29.10 -3.24
C LYS A 128 -1.82 -29.41 -2.69
N PRO A 129 -1.31 -28.64 -1.71
CA PRO A 129 -0.03 -28.95 -1.07
C PRO A 129 -0.08 -30.31 -0.36
N LYS A 130 1.04 -31.06 -0.41
CA LYS A 130 1.16 -32.32 0.32
C LYS A 130 0.99 -32.08 1.83
N GLY A 131 0.15 -32.88 2.49
CA GLY A 131 -0.12 -32.75 3.93
C GLY A 131 -0.99 -31.55 4.31
N LYS A 132 -1.71 -30.95 3.36
CA LYS A 132 -2.73 -29.92 3.62
C LYS A 132 -4.07 -30.33 3.02
N ASP A 133 -5.14 -30.09 3.77
CA ASP A 133 -6.50 -30.42 3.33
C ASP A 133 -7.06 -29.39 2.35
N LYS A 134 -6.62 -28.13 2.47
CA LYS A 134 -7.08 -27.02 1.64
C LYS A 134 -6.25 -26.90 0.38
N ALA A 135 -6.92 -26.98 -0.77
CA ALA A 135 -6.33 -26.59 -2.04
C ALA A 135 -6.34 -25.06 -2.21
N ALA A 136 -5.31 -24.52 -2.87
CA ALA A 136 -5.19 -23.14 -3.26
C ALA A 136 -5.62 -22.96 -4.72
N GLU A 137 -6.54 -22.03 -4.96
CA GLU A 137 -6.89 -21.59 -6.30
C GLU A 137 -5.74 -20.75 -6.87
N ILE A 138 -5.32 -21.09 -8.09
CA ILE A 138 -4.36 -20.31 -8.84
C ILE A 138 -5.00 -19.85 -10.16
N VAL A 139 -4.90 -18.55 -10.43
CA VAL A 139 -5.47 -17.90 -11.61
C VAL A 139 -4.35 -17.28 -12.41
N PHE A 140 -4.26 -17.63 -13.68
CA PHE A 140 -3.26 -17.09 -14.61
C PHE A 140 -3.95 -16.56 -15.86
N GLY A 141 -3.26 -15.67 -16.57
CA GLY A 141 -3.73 -15.10 -17.81
C GLY A 141 -2.74 -14.05 -18.29
N TYR A 142 -3.11 -13.32 -19.34
CA TYR A 142 -2.27 -12.31 -19.94
C TYR A 142 -2.73 -10.91 -19.54
N LEU A 143 -1.78 -10.02 -19.25
CA LEU A 143 -2.07 -8.61 -19.06
C LEU A 143 -2.41 -7.96 -20.43
N PRO A 144 -3.39 -7.06 -20.51
CA PRO A 144 -3.71 -6.33 -21.74
C PRO A 144 -2.53 -5.46 -22.21
N LYS A 145 -2.24 -5.50 -23.52
CA LYS A 145 -1.09 -4.77 -24.12
C LYS A 145 -1.33 -3.26 -24.34
N LYS A 146 -2.56 -2.76 -24.19
CA LYS A 146 -2.93 -1.35 -24.38
C LYS A 146 -3.99 -0.93 -23.36
N GLY A 147 -3.91 0.31 -22.88
CA GLY A 147 -4.99 0.99 -22.14
C GLY A 147 -5.07 0.73 -20.64
N ALA A 148 -4.24 -0.15 -20.07
CA ALA A 148 -3.97 -0.16 -18.64
C ALA A 148 -2.65 0.56 -18.43
N GLU A 149 -2.73 1.83 -18.04
CA GLU A 149 -1.57 2.56 -17.52
C GLU A 149 -0.80 1.65 -16.56
N VAL A 150 0.42 1.29 -16.95
CA VAL A 150 1.47 0.84 -16.04
C VAL A 150 1.18 -0.49 -15.32
N MET A 151 0.76 -1.55 -16.03
CA MET A 151 1.08 -2.92 -15.56
C MET A 151 2.46 -3.31 -16.07
N GLU A 152 3.47 -2.62 -15.54
CA GLU A 152 4.83 -2.65 -16.06
C GLU A 152 5.54 -3.98 -15.83
N ASP A 153 4.97 -4.84 -14.98
CA ASP A 153 5.60 -6.09 -14.60
C ASP A 153 4.60 -7.25 -14.63
N ASP A 154 4.98 -8.32 -15.32
CA ASP A 154 4.34 -9.63 -15.23
C ASP A 154 4.91 -10.44 -14.06
N GLY A 155 4.23 -11.51 -13.68
CA GLY A 155 4.68 -12.40 -12.61
C GLY A 155 3.56 -12.79 -11.66
N MET A 156 3.91 -13.62 -10.69
CA MET A 156 2.95 -14.21 -9.77
C MET A 156 2.67 -13.27 -8.58
N MET A 157 1.39 -13.07 -8.30
CA MET A 157 0.91 -12.28 -7.15
C MET A 157 0.49 -13.22 -6.03
N PHE A 158 1.22 -13.24 -4.93
CA PHE A 158 0.92 -14.06 -3.77
C PHE A 158 0.09 -13.29 -2.75
N TYR A 159 -1.11 -13.78 -2.48
CA TYR A 159 -2.00 -13.27 -1.45
C TYR A 159 -2.18 -14.28 -0.32
N HIS A 160 -2.31 -13.78 0.91
CA HIS A 160 -2.71 -14.56 2.07
C HIS A 160 -3.86 -13.86 2.77
N ARG A 161 -4.99 -14.55 2.97
CA ARG A 161 -6.21 -13.99 3.61
C ARG A 161 -6.58 -12.60 3.07
N ASN A 162 -6.70 -12.52 1.74
CA ASN A 162 -6.99 -11.29 0.99
C ASN A 162 -5.87 -10.22 0.99
N ARG A 163 -4.74 -10.40 1.68
CA ARG A 163 -3.63 -9.44 1.75
C ARG A 163 -2.48 -9.82 0.83
N LEU A 164 -1.95 -8.86 0.06
CA LEU A 164 -0.76 -9.04 -0.77
C LEU A 164 0.47 -9.31 0.10
N ILE A 165 1.21 -10.37 -0.21
CA ILE A 165 2.45 -10.77 0.46
C ILE A 165 3.65 -10.56 -0.44
N LYS A 166 3.58 -11.05 -1.68
CA LYS A 166 4.67 -10.96 -2.65
C LYS A 166 4.14 -10.63 -4.05
N PRO A 167 4.37 -9.41 -4.55
CA PRO A 167 3.95 -9.02 -5.90
C PRO A 167 4.99 -9.43 -6.96
N TYR A 168 4.52 -9.62 -8.20
CA TYR A 168 5.33 -9.77 -9.42
C TYR A 168 6.48 -10.78 -9.34
N HIS A 169 6.28 -11.89 -8.60
CA HIS A 169 7.33 -12.88 -8.43
C HIS A 169 7.48 -13.72 -9.70
N LYS A 170 8.65 -13.62 -10.35
CA LYS A 170 8.97 -14.44 -11.53
C LYS A 170 9.09 -15.91 -11.15
N LEU A 171 8.48 -16.79 -11.94
CA LEU A 171 8.50 -18.24 -11.76
C LEU A 171 8.83 -18.95 -13.08
N GLY A 172 9.38 -20.17 -13.00
CA GLY A 172 9.55 -21.06 -14.14
C GLY A 172 10.35 -20.43 -15.28
N CYS A 173 9.76 -20.31 -16.47
CA CYS A 173 10.43 -19.72 -17.63
C CYS A 173 10.70 -18.22 -17.49
N GLN A 174 10.02 -17.51 -16.60
CA GLN A 174 10.23 -16.07 -16.38
C GLN A 174 11.53 -15.74 -15.63
N THR A 175 12.19 -16.74 -15.02
CA THR A 175 13.45 -16.54 -14.30
C THR A 175 14.69 -16.74 -15.18
N LYS A 176 14.51 -17.15 -16.44
CA LYS A 176 15.60 -17.45 -17.38
C LYS A 176 15.95 -16.26 -18.29
N VAL A 177 15.73 -15.03 -17.80
CA VAL A 177 16.01 -13.79 -18.54
C VAL A 177 17.44 -13.35 -18.25
#